data_AF-A0A1B6BA96-F1
#
_entry.id   AF-A0A1B6BA96-F1
#
_cell.length_a   1.000
_cell.length_b   1.000
_cell.length_c   1.000
_cell.angle_alpha   90.00
_cell.angle_beta   90.00
_cell.angle_gamma   90.00
#
_symmetry.space_group_name_H-M   'P 1'
#
loop_
_entity.id
_entity.type
_entity.pdbx_description
1 polymer ?
#
loop_
_entity_poly.entity_id
_entity_poly.type
_entity_poly.pdbx_seq_one_letter_code
_entity_poly.pdbx_strand_id
1 'polypeptide(L)'
;MKSKEPPKLGKYVYGSLDTVDASWVELKADFVFIYSRGQALSYRPSGQYEVHGDQLILKTTDGDVIFEKTGLGSNAIELISDPLRHENQGKIFSYKAFSN
;
A
#
# COMPACT_ATOMS: atom_id res chain seq x y z
N MET A 1 -24.36 -5.22 10.07
CA MET A 1 -22.96 -5.54 9.76
C MET A 1 -22.51 -4.62 8.63
N LYS A 2 -21.50 -3.77 8.85
CA LYS A 2 -20.97 -2.93 7.76
C LYS A 2 -20.21 -3.84 6.81
N SER A 3 -20.76 -4.10 5.63
CA SER A 3 -20.03 -4.71 4.52
C SER A 3 -18.84 -3.79 4.21
N LYS A 4 -17.62 -4.26 4.48
CA LYS A 4 -16.40 -3.48 4.23
C LYS A 4 -15.95 -3.80 2.81
N GLU A 5 -16.23 -2.86 1.91
CA GLU A 5 -15.82 -2.97 0.51
C GLU A 5 -14.28 -2.99 0.39
N PRO A 6 -13.74 -3.74 -0.59
CA PRO A 6 -12.31 -3.82 -0.85
C PRO A 6 -11.71 -2.43 -1.15
N PRO A 7 -10.39 -2.24 -0.98
CA PRO A 7 -9.72 -1.02 -1.42
C PRO A 7 -9.95 -0.82 -2.92
N LYS A 8 -10.05 0.45 -3.36
CA LYS A 8 -10.15 0.74 -4.79
C LYS A 8 -8.88 0.31 -5.51
N LEU A 9 -9.02 -0.20 -6.72
CA LEU A 9 -7.87 -0.46 -7.58
C LEU A 9 -7.21 0.87 -7.97
N GLY A 10 -5.92 0.81 -8.27
CA GLY A 10 -5.12 1.97 -8.67
C GLY A 10 -3.87 2.19 -7.83
N LYS A 11 -3.19 3.29 -8.13
CA LYS A 11 -1.89 3.63 -7.53
C LYS A 11 -2.07 4.53 -6.31
N TYR A 12 -1.64 4.05 -5.16
CA TYR A 12 -1.54 4.76 -3.89
C TYR A 12 -0.12 5.26 -3.71
N VAL A 13 0.05 6.56 -3.46
CA VAL A 13 1.39 7.20 -3.43
C VAL A 13 1.64 7.85 -2.07
N TYR A 14 2.85 7.66 -1.57
CA TYR A 14 3.40 8.37 -0.42
C TYR A 14 4.00 9.71 -0.88
N GLY A 15 3.39 10.82 -0.50
CA GLY A 15 3.79 12.15 -0.96
C GLY A 15 3.22 12.53 -2.35
N SER A 16 3.88 13.42 -3.08
CA SER A 16 3.47 13.83 -4.44
C SER A 16 4.05 12.89 -5.52
N LEU A 17 3.26 12.59 -6.55
CA LEU A 17 3.74 11.88 -7.76
C LEU A 17 4.81 12.66 -8.52
N ASP A 18 4.90 13.97 -8.31
CA ASP A 18 5.89 14.84 -8.98
C ASP A 18 7.31 14.58 -8.49
N THR A 19 7.44 13.82 -7.40
CA THR A 19 8.73 13.32 -6.94
C THR A 19 8.96 11.93 -7.51
N VAL A 20 9.96 11.81 -8.39
CA VAL A 20 10.43 10.55 -8.99
C VAL A 20 10.79 9.50 -7.91
N ASP A 21 10.98 9.94 -6.67
CA ASP A 21 11.44 9.16 -5.52
C ASP A 21 10.31 8.68 -4.59
N ALA A 22 9.05 9.00 -4.87
CA ALA A 22 7.93 8.64 -4.01
C ALA A 22 7.76 7.11 -3.87
N SER A 23 7.57 6.62 -2.63
CA SER A 23 7.08 5.25 -2.43
C SER A 23 5.64 5.14 -2.91
N TRP A 24 5.24 4.00 -3.47
CA TRP A 24 3.86 3.79 -3.94
C TRP A 24 3.50 2.31 -3.96
N VAL A 25 2.21 2.00 -3.85
CA VAL A 25 1.65 0.68 -4.14
C VAL A 25 0.57 0.81 -5.19
N GLU A 26 0.58 -0.06 -6.19
CA GLU A 26 -0.45 -0.16 -7.20
C GLU A 26 -1.23 -1.46 -6.99
N LEU A 27 -2.53 -1.33 -6.71
CA LEU A 27 -3.46 -2.46 -6.62
C LEU A 27 -4.12 -2.69 -7.98
N LYS A 28 -4.09 -3.94 -8.43
CA LYS A 28 -4.63 -4.39 -9.71
C LYS A 28 -5.77 -5.37 -9.48
N ALA A 29 -6.46 -5.70 -10.57
CA ALA A 29 -7.47 -6.76 -10.58
C ALA A 29 -6.87 -8.10 -10.10
N ASP A 30 -7.76 -9.04 -9.76
CA ASP A 30 -7.38 -10.40 -9.33
C ASP A 30 -6.43 -10.42 -8.11
N PHE A 31 -6.60 -9.45 -7.22
CA PHE A 31 -5.83 -9.31 -5.99
C PHE A 31 -4.31 -9.18 -6.20
N VAL A 32 -3.88 -8.65 -7.35
CA VAL A 32 -2.46 -8.44 -7.67
C VAL A 32 -1.99 -7.06 -7.21
N PHE A 33 -0.73 -6.94 -6.77
CA PHE A 33 -0.10 -5.64 -6.49
C PHE A 33 1.30 -5.49 -7.10
N ILE A 34 1.73 -4.24 -7.24
CA ILE A 34 3.15 -3.85 -7.40
C ILE A 34 3.47 -2.81 -6.33
N TYR A 35 4.57 -3.01 -5.60
CA TYR A 35 5.00 -2.09 -4.54
C TYR A 35 6.37 -1.50 -4.88
N SER A 36 6.53 -0.20 -4.66
CA SER A 36 7.78 0.52 -4.75
C SER A 36 8.05 1.24 -3.44
N ARG A 37 9.24 0.98 -2.88
CA ARG A 37 9.70 1.61 -1.64
C ARG A 37 10.44 2.94 -1.89
N GLY A 38 10.47 3.46 -3.12
CA GLY A 38 11.24 4.65 -3.54
C GLY A 38 12.56 4.30 -4.25
N GLN A 39 13.28 5.32 -4.76
CA GLN A 39 14.44 5.15 -5.67
C GLN A 39 15.62 4.38 -5.07
N ALA A 40 15.76 4.31 -3.75
CA ALA A 40 16.84 3.57 -3.11
C ALA A 40 16.77 2.04 -3.38
N LEU A 41 15.64 1.54 -3.89
CA LEU A 41 15.43 0.13 -4.16
C LEU A 41 14.92 -0.07 -5.60
N SER A 42 15.80 -0.58 -6.47
CA SER A 42 15.46 -1.00 -7.83
C SER A 42 14.44 -2.14 -7.86
N TYR A 43 14.37 -2.90 -6.77
CA TYR A 43 13.46 -4.02 -6.60
C TYR A 43 12.04 -3.54 -6.29
N ARG A 44 11.07 -4.02 -7.08
CA ARG A 44 9.65 -3.77 -6.89
C ARG A 44 8.95 -5.09 -6.59
N PRO A 45 8.67 -5.41 -5.31
CA PRO A 45 7.91 -6.59 -4.97
C PRO A 45 6.54 -6.57 -5.66
N SER A 46 6.13 -7.73 -6.16
CA SER A 46 4.80 -7.94 -6.72
C SER A 46 4.28 -9.29 -6.30
N GLY A 47 2.98 -9.40 -6.08
CA GLY A 47 2.37 -10.64 -5.61
C GLY A 47 0.87 -10.52 -5.44
N GLN A 48 0.34 -11.37 -4.57
CA GLN A 48 -1.07 -11.37 -4.17
C GLN A 48 -1.24 -10.56 -2.89
N TYR A 49 -2.33 -9.81 -2.79
CA TYR A 49 -2.73 -9.14 -1.55
C TYR A 49 -3.99 -9.76 -0.96
N GLU A 50 -4.13 -9.63 0.35
CA GLU A 50 -5.32 -10.06 1.08
C GLU A 50 -5.93 -8.87 1.81
N VAL A 51 -7.26 -8.92 2.00
CA VAL A 51 -8.00 -7.89 2.72
C VAL A 51 -8.68 -8.55 3.91
N HIS A 52 -8.27 -8.15 5.12
CA HIS A 52 -8.77 -8.66 6.39
C HIS A 52 -9.40 -7.51 7.18
N GLY A 53 -10.72 -7.34 7.07
CA GLY A 53 -11.41 -6.24 7.73
C GLY A 53 -10.97 -4.88 7.17
N ASP A 54 -10.25 -4.08 7.97
CA ASP A 54 -9.67 -2.80 7.52
C ASP A 54 -8.19 -2.93 7.10
N GLN A 55 -7.62 -4.13 7.12
CA GLN A 55 -6.22 -4.33 6.78
C GLN A 55 -6.04 -4.84 5.35
N LEU A 56 -5.09 -4.25 4.64
CA LEU A 56 -4.57 -4.69 3.36
C LEU A 56 -3.17 -5.28 3.61
N ILE A 57 -3.01 -6.56 3.31
CA ILE A 57 -1.75 -7.29 3.52
C ILE A 57 -1.16 -7.61 2.15
N LEU A 58 0.02 -7.07 1.86
CA LEU A 58 0.78 -7.41 0.66
C LEU A 58 1.75 -8.55 1.00
N LYS A 59 1.54 -9.71 0.39
CA LYS A 59 2.44 -10.84 0.56
C LYS A 59 3.64 -10.66 -0.35
N THR A 60 4.79 -10.37 0.23
CA THR A 60 6.06 -10.23 -0.51
C THR A 60 7.01 -11.38 -0.14
N THR A 61 7.98 -11.68 -1.00
CA THR A 61 9.01 -12.70 -0.72
C THR A 61 9.87 -12.35 0.48
N ASP A 62 9.94 -11.07 0.83
CA ASP A 62 10.81 -10.54 1.87
C ASP A 62 10.06 -10.30 3.20
N GLY A 63 8.81 -10.75 3.28
CA GLY A 63 7.92 -10.56 4.42
C GLY A 63 6.69 -9.71 4.08
N ASP A 64 5.65 -9.85 4.89
CA ASP A 64 4.36 -9.20 4.65
C ASP A 64 4.43 -7.70 4.96
N VAL A 65 3.89 -6.89 4.05
CA VAL A 65 3.71 -5.44 4.25
C VAL A 65 2.25 -5.19 4.57
N ILE A 66 1.96 -4.53 5.70
CA ILE A 66 0.60 -4.37 6.22
C ILE A 66 0.21 -2.89 6.18
N PHE A 67 -0.93 -2.64 5.55
CA PHE A 67 -1.59 -1.35 5.51
C PHE A 67 -2.94 -1.42 6.23
N GLU A 68 -3.38 -0.32 6.82
CA GLU A 68 -4.73 -0.14 7.35
C GLU A 68 -5.51 0.87 6.51
N LYS A 69 -6.80 0.62 6.29
CA LYS A 69 -7.69 1.50 5.54
C LYS A 69 -8.14 2.64 6.45
N THR A 70 -8.07 3.87 5.94
CA THR A 70 -8.48 5.09 6.67
C THR A 70 -10.00 5.32 6.71
N GLY A 71 -10.81 4.27 6.63
CA GLY A 71 -12.28 4.34 6.69
C GLY A 71 -13.01 3.93 5.40
N LEU A 72 -14.34 3.83 5.50
CA LEU A 72 -15.23 3.33 4.44
C LEU A 72 -15.16 4.21 3.18
N GLY A 73 -14.96 3.58 2.02
CA GLY A 73 -14.88 4.27 0.72
C GLY A 73 -13.67 5.18 0.51
N SER A 74 -12.71 5.21 1.45
CA SER A 74 -11.55 6.09 1.35
C SER A 74 -10.62 5.67 0.21
N ASN A 75 -10.05 6.68 -0.43
CA ASN A 75 -8.97 6.53 -1.40
C ASN A 75 -7.61 6.49 -0.69
N ALA A 76 -7.54 6.22 0.62
CA ALA A 76 -6.31 6.31 1.38
C ALA A 76 -6.04 5.08 2.26
N ILE A 77 -4.81 4.58 2.16
CA ILE A 77 -4.30 3.49 2.99
C ILE A 77 -3.13 4.00 3.82
N GLU A 78 -2.97 3.45 5.01
CA GLU A 78 -1.94 3.83 5.95
C GLU A 78 -0.97 2.67 6.15
N LEU A 79 0.32 2.88 5.92
CA LEU A 79 1.32 1.86 6.17
C LEU A 79 1.51 1.70 7.68
N ILE A 80 1.28 0.48 8.17
CA ILE A 80 1.41 0.11 9.58
C ILE A 80 2.69 -0.70 9.80
N SER A 81 3.06 -1.56 8.84
CA SER A 81 4.25 -2.41 8.95
C SER A 81 4.90 -2.64 7.59
N ASP A 82 6.22 -2.44 7.50
CA ASP A 82 7.07 -2.89 6.40
C ASP A 82 8.38 -3.43 7.00
N PRO A 83 8.63 -4.75 6.97
CA PRO A 83 9.79 -5.35 7.63
C PRO A 83 11.14 -4.88 7.05
N LEU A 84 11.14 -4.37 5.82
CA LEU A 84 12.34 -3.89 5.14
C LEU A 84 12.58 -2.38 5.29
N ARG A 85 11.69 -1.67 5.98
CA ARG A 85 11.80 -0.22 6.20
C ARG A 85 12.08 0.04 7.67
N HIS A 86 13.37 0.12 8.03
CA HIS A 86 13.82 0.31 9.41
C HIS A 86 13.28 1.60 10.08
N GLU A 87 12.83 2.57 9.27
CA GLU A 87 12.26 3.85 9.70
C GLU A 87 10.79 3.76 10.18
N ASN A 88 10.12 2.61 9.98
CA ASN A 88 8.68 2.43 10.21
C ASN A 88 8.29 2.15 11.66
N GLN A 89 9.23 2.04 12.60
CA GLN A 89 8.87 1.75 14.00
C GLN A 89 8.09 2.94 14.62
N GLY A 90 6.76 2.85 14.59
CA GLY A 90 5.84 3.82 15.20
C GLY A 90 5.40 5.00 14.31
N LYS A 91 5.67 4.99 13.01
CA LYS A 91 5.21 6.05 12.08
C LYS A 91 4.13 5.53 11.14
N ILE A 92 3.01 6.26 11.09
CA ILE A 92 1.90 6.02 10.16
C ILE A 92 2.15 6.83 8.89
N PHE A 93 2.10 6.19 7.73
CA PHE A 93 2.24 6.87 6.43
C PHE A 93 0.97 6.73 5.62
N SER A 94 0.30 7.84 5.32
CA SER A 94 -0.91 7.83 4.50
C SER A 94 -0.56 7.93 3.01
N TYR A 95 -1.06 6.99 2.23
CA TYR A 95 -0.98 6.97 0.78
C TYR A 95 -2.33 7.31 0.19
N LYS A 96 -2.39 8.12 -0.87
CA LYS A 96 -3.65 8.48 -1.55
C LYS A 96 -3.70 7.87 -2.95
N ALA A 97 -4.85 7.33 -3.33
CA ALA A 97 -5.10 6.81 -4.67
C ALA A 97 -5.07 7.98 -5.66
N PHE A 98 -4.25 7.85 -6.68
CA PHE A 98 -4.20 8.79 -7.78
C PHE A 98 -5.37 8.49 -8.72
N SER A 99 -6.23 9.48 -8.92
CA SER A 99 -7.27 9.42 -9.95
C SER A 99 -6.67 10.03 -11.22
N ASN A 100 -6.62 9.27 -12.32
CA ASN A 100 -6.40 9.84 -13.65
C ASN A 100 -7.61 10.70 -14.06
#